data_AF-A0A8T3NIT7-F1
#
_entry.id   AF-A0A8T3NIT7-F1
#
_cell.length_a   1.000
_cell.length_b   1.000
_cell.length_c   1.000
_cell.angle_alpha   90.00
_cell.angle_beta   90.00
_cell.angle_gamma   90.00
#
_symmetry.space_group_name_H-M   'P 1'
#
loop_
_entity.id
_entity.type
_entity.pdbx_description
1 polymer ?
#
loop_
_entity_poly.entity_id
_entity_poly.type
_entity_poly.pdbx_seq_one_letter_code
_entity_poly.pdbx_strand_id
1 'polypeptide(L)' 'ALADRVTVLHYGEVLVEGPPVEVRNNPEVLAVYLGTNPASSLHPGGVPGSP' A
#
# COMPACT_ATOMS: atom_id res chain seq x y z
N ALA A 1 19.81 -2.15 5.10
CA ALA A 1 18.66 -3.01 4.73
C ALA A 1 19.02 -4.44 5.07
N LEU A 2 18.06 -5.28 5.49
CA LEU A 2 18.34 -6.68 5.89
C LEU A 2 18.27 -7.66 4.71
N ALA A 3 17.51 -7.34 3.65
CA ALA A 3 17.36 -8.18 2.47
C ALA A 3 17.88 -7.45 1.22
N ASP A 4 18.56 -8.20 0.35
CA ASP A 4 19.07 -7.72 -0.94
C ASP A 4 17.97 -7.63 -2.01
N ARG A 5 16.91 -8.44 -1.88
CA ARG A 5 15.75 -8.49 -2.79
C ARG A 5 14.45 -8.67 -2.02
N VAL A 6 13.36 -8.18 -2.59
CA VAL A 6 11.99 -8.28 -2.08
C VAL A 6 11.08 -8.65 -3.24
N THR A 7 10.15 -9.57 -2.98
CA THR A 7 9.09 -9.95 -3.92
C THR A 7 7.74 -9.50 -3.36
N VAL A 8 6.96 -8.77 -4.14
CA VAL A 8 5.60 -8.35 -3.80
C VAL A 8 4.62 -9.26 -4.52
N LEU A 9 3.70 -9.84 -3.77
CA LEU A 9 2.64 -10.71 -4.28
C LEU A 9 1.30 -9.97 -4.18
N HIS A 10 0.51 -10.03 -5.26
CA HIS A 10 -0.84 -9.49 -5.33
C HIS A 10 -1.77 -10.59 -5.87
N TYR A 11 -2.80 -10.94 -5.10
CA TYR A 11 -3.72 -12.04 -5.42
C TYR A 11 -3.05 -13.39 -5.76
N GLY A 12 -1.93 -13.69 -5.11
CA GLY A 12 -1.20 -14.95 -5.33
C GLY A 12 -0.27 -14.92 -6.54
N GLU A 13 -0.20 -13.82 -7.28
CA GLU A 13 0.72 -13.61 -8.40
C GLU A 13 1.83 -12.63 -8.02
N VAL A 14 3.01 -12.79 -8.63
CA VAL A 14 4.13 -11.86 -8.43
C VAL A 14 3.83 -10.56 -9.16
N LEU A 15 3.75 -9.47 -8.40
CA LEU A 15 3.58 -8.12 -8.94
C LEU A 15 4.93 -7.52 -9.34
N VAL A 16 5.91 -7.54 -8.43
CA VAL A 16 7.27 -7.05 -8.70
C VAL A 16 8.29 -7.73 -7.80
N GLU A 17 9.51 -7.87 -8.30
CA GLU A 17 10.67 -8.31 -7.52
C GLU A 17 11.87 -7.39 -7.78
N GLY A 18 12.58 -7.00 -6.73
CA GLY A 18 13.81 -6.22 -6.86
C GLY A 18 14.39 -5.73 -5.53
N PRO A 19 15.39 -4.84 -5.58
CA PRO A 19 15.93 -4.19 -4.41
C PRO A 19 14.82 -3.46 -3.62
N PRO A 20 14.88 -3.43 -2.29
CA PRO A 20 13.84 -2.80 -1.46
C PRO A 20 13.56 -1.35 -1.86
N VAL A 21 14.59 -0.59 -2.25
CA VAL A 21 14.45 0.83 -2.62
C VAL A 21 13.67 1.01 -3.92
N GLU A 22 13.83 0.11 -4.88
CA GLU A 22 13.15 0.18 -6.17
C GLU A 22 11.70 -0.27 -6.04
N VAL A 23 11.49 -1.39 -5.34
CA VAL A 23 10.14 -1.94 -5.08
C VAL A 23 9.27 -0.94 -4.32
N ARG A 24 9.82 -0.21 -3.35
CA ARG A 24 9.08 0.81 -2.59
C ARG A 24 8.66 2.03 -3.42
N ASN A 25 9.43 2.37 -4.44
CA ASN A 25 9.13 3.47 -5.34
C ASN A 25 8.30 3.02 -6.56
N ASN A 26 7.95 1.74 -6.65
CA ASN A 26 7.16 1.22 -7.75
C ASN A 26 5.69 1.71 -7.63
N PRO A 27 5.16 2.41 -8.64
CA PRO A 27 3.80 2.97 -8.58
C PRO A 27 2.70 1.91 -8.46
N GLU A 28 2.89 0.71 -9.02
CA GLU A 28 1.92 -0.38 -8.88
C GLU A 28 1.89 -0.92 -7.45
N VAL A 29 3.07 -1.04 -6.81
CA VAL A 29 3.18 -1.43 -5.39
C VAL A 29 2.47 -0.43 -4.49
N LEU A 30 2.66 0.86 -4.76
CA LEU A 30 1.99 1.93 -4.02
C LEU A 30 0.47 1.87 -4.22
N ALA A 31 0.00 1.63 -5.45
CA ALA A 31 -1.42 1.53 -5.76
C ALA A 31 -2.10 0.34 -5.06
N VAL A 32 -1.48 -0.84 -5.03
CA VAL A 32 -2.05 -2.01 -4.34
C VAL A 32 -2.01 -1.89 -2.82
N TYR A 33 -1.04 -1.16 -2.26
CA TYR A 33 -0.88 -1.01 -0.81
C TYR A 33 -1.73 0.11 -0.21
N LEU A 34 -1.82 1.26 -0.90
CA LEU A 34 -2.57 2.42 -0.44
C LEU A 34 -4.03 2.42 -0.93
N GLY A 35 -4.35 1.58 -1.90
CA GLY A 35 -5.57 1.67 -2.68
C GLY A 35 -5.55 2.89 -3.60
N THR A 36 -6.39 2.90 -4.64
CA THR A 36 -6.52 4.03 -5.58
C THR A 36 -7.33 5.18 -4.98
N ASN A 37 -7.05 5.58 -3.74
CA ASN A 37 -7.83 6.60 -3.05
C ASN A 37 -7.08 7.94 -2.98
N PRO A 38 -7.21 8.83 -4.00
CA PRO A 38 -6.68 10.19 -3.92
C PRO A 38 -7.42 11.07 -2.90
N ALA A 39 -8.44 10.56 -2.23
CA ALA A 39 -9.05 11.21 -1.10
C ALA A 39 -9.44 10.14 -0.11
N SER A 40 -8.69 10.01 0.99
CA SER A 40 -9.38 9.78 2.27
C SER A 40 -10.47 10.84 2.32
N SER A 41 -11.66 10.47 1.86
CA SER A 41 -12.87 11.25 1.99
C SER A 41 -12.98 11.39 3.48
N LEU A 42 -12.56 12.56 3.96
CA LEU A 42 -13.17 13.31 5.07
C LEU A 42 -14.11 12.37 5.79
N HIS A 43 -13.65 11.73 6.86
CA HIS A 43 -14.56 11.03 7.75
C HIS A 43 -15.38 12.14 8.41
N PRO A 44 -16.62 12.48 7.99
CA PRO A 44 -17.46 13.45 8.66
C PRO A 44 -18.24 12.62 9.69
N GLY A 45 -17.49 11.95 10.55
CA GLY A 45 -17.97 10.94 11.47
C GLY A 45 -17.38 11.20 12.83
N GLY A 46 -17.53 12.44 13.32
CA GLY A 46 -17.50 12.66 14.76
C GLY A 46 -18.59 11.80 15.36
N VAL A 47 -18.22 10.87 16.23
CA VAL A 47 -19.18 10.05 16.97
C VAL A 47 -19.94 10.97 17.95
N PRO A 48 -21.25 11.23 17.79
CA PRO A 48 -22.03 11.90 18.81
C PRO A 48 -22.76 10.82 19.62
N GLY A 49 -22.42 10.72 20.89
CA GLY A 49 -23.20 9.97 21.87
C GLY A 49 -22.83 8.50 21.99
N SER A 50 -21.90 8.22 22.90
CA SER A 50 -21.99 7.00 23.70
C SER A 50 -23.00 7.25 24.82
N PRO A 51 -23.95 6.34 25.09
CA PRO A 51 -24.78 6.39 26.29
C PRO A 51 -23.96 6.13 27.57
#